data_AF-A0A2T5GD44-F1
#
_entry.id   AF-A0A2T5GD44-F1
#
_cell.length_a   1.000
_cell.length_b   1.000
_cell.length_c   1.000
_cell.angle_alpha   90.00
_cell.angle_beta   90.00
_cell.angle_gamma   90.00
#
_symmetry.space_group_name_H-M   'P 1'
#
loop_
_entity.id
_entity.type
_entity.pdbx_description
1 polymer ?
#
loop_
_entity_poly.entity_id
_entity_poly.type
_entity_poly.pdbx_seq_one_letter_code
_entity_poly.pdbx_strand_id
1 'polypeptide(L)'
;MRVPLAVTAKQEAILARLGRDVKQGATKLYEKRGRWYLALSVTLSAEEKAAKSARDKIAGIDMGLRYLAVVNAGGETLFFPGDQAASVRRRYHALRRRMGKAKAIKAIRQMKDKEARWMKDQDHKISRAIVDWCLARGVGIIRMEKLEGIRRRKTRKRDFGRSLHSWSFYRFQQFIAYKARLVGIRVEWVNPKDTSRTCPRCGHCASENRSGIRFRCRKCGFRGHADAVSAWNVSFAISGLAEAA
;
A
#
# COMPACT_ATOMS: atom_id res chain seq x y z
N MET A 1 30.38 -21.15 23.02
CA MET A 1 30.73 -19.92 22.27
C MET A 1 29.46 -19.10 22.04
N ARG A 2 29.38 -17.86 22.53
CA ARG A 2 28.26 -16.94 22.25
C ARG A 2 28.70 -15.98 21.15
N VAL A 3 27.96 -15.91 20.05
CA VAL A 3 28.27 -14.99 18.94
C VAL A 3 27.41 -13.73 19.14
N PRO A 4 28.01 -12.53 19.24
CA PRO A 4 27.25 -11.30 19.37
C PRO A 4 26.42 -11.07 18.10
N LEU A 5 25.10 -10.90 18.26
CA LEU A 5 24.17 -10.64 17.16
C LEU A 5 23.79 -9.17 17.18
N ALA A 6 24.13 -8.44 16.11
CA ALA A 6 23.62 -7.10 15.91
C ALA A 6 22.13 -7.16 15.55
N VAL A 7 21.28 -6.55 16.38
CA VAL A 7 19.83 -6.51 16.21
C VAL A 7 19.31 -5.08 16.24
N THR A 8 18.20 -4.84 15.54
CA THR A 8 17.41 -3.61 15.67
C THR A 8 16.54 -3.67 16.93
N ALA A 9 16.13 -2.52 17.48
CA ALA A 9 15.21 -2.45 18.62
C ALA A 9 13.93 -3.28 18.42
N LYS A 10 13.42 -3.33 17.17
CA LYS A 10 12.27 -4.18 16.83
C LYS A 10 12.59 -5.67 16.95
N GLN A 11 13.76 -6.09 16.47
CA GLN A 11 14.19 -7.48 16.56
C GLN A 11 14.43 -7.88 18.01
N GLU A 12 15.07 -7.01 18.79
CA GLU A 12 15.28 -7.21 20.22
C GLU A 12 13.96 -7.43 20.96
N ALA A 13 12.96 -6.57 20.73
CA ALA A 13 11.63 -6.72 21.31
C ALA A 13 10.91 -8.03 20.91
N ILE A 14 11.18 -8.58 19.72
CA ILE A 14 10.65 -9.87 19.29
C ILE A 14 11.43 -11.02 19.96
N LEU A 15 12.76 -10.93 20.01
CA LEU A 15 13.62 -11.94 20.61
C LEU A 15 13.36 -12.10 22.10
N ALA A 16 13.10 -11.00 22.82
CA ALA A 16 12.76 -11.01 24.24
C ALA A 16 11.46 -11.79 24.58
N ARG A 17 10.64 -12.07 23.56
CA ARG A 17 9.37 -12.80 23.68
C ARG A 17 9.46 -14.26 23.21
N LEU A 18 10.62 -14.70 22.72
CA LEU A 18 10.82 -16.08 22.28
C LEU A 18 10.56 -17.08 23.41
N GLY A 19 9.87 -18.17 23.08
CA GLY A 19 9.52 -19.21 24.05
C GLY A 19 8.33 -18.86 24.95
N ARG A 20 7.80 -17.63 24.86
CA ARG A 20 6.53 -17.23 25.47
C ARG A 20 5.44 -17.27 24.40
N ASP A 21 5.04 -16.12 23.88
CA ASP A 21 4.03 -15.90 22.84
C ASP A 21 4.64 -15.82 21.42
N VAL A 22 5.97 -15.94 21.30
CA VAL A 22 6.66 -16.04 20.01
C VAL A 22 7.33 -17.40 19.89
N LYS A 23 6.83 -18.21 18.95
CA LYS A 23 7.42 -19.50 18.62
C LYS A 23 8.56 -19.33 17.62
N GLN A 24 9.70 -19.90 17.94
CA GLN A 24 10.83 -19.99 17.02
C GLN A 24 10.51 -21.00 15.91
N GLY A 25 10.80 -20.61 14.67
CA GLY A 25 10.81 -21.50 13.51
C GLY A 25 12.23 -21.79 13.03
N ALA A 26 12.35 -22.10 11.73
CA ALA A 26 13.64 -22.39 11.12
C ALA A 26 14.64 -21.22 11.21
N THR A 27 15.90 -21.58 11.41
CA THR A 27 17.04 -20.66 11.41
C THR A 27 17.93 -20.94 10.21
N LYS A 28 18.36 -19.89 9.51
CA LYS A 28 19.35 -19.98 8.43
C LYS A 28 20.44 -18.95 8.64
N LEU A 29 21.67 -19.42 8.77
CA LEU A 29 22.86 -18.59 8.70
C LEU A 29 23.30 -18.44 7.24
N TYR A 30 23.61 -17.23 6.80
CA TYR A 30 24.14 -16.99 5.46
C TYR A 30 25.06 -15.78 5.43
N GLU A 31 26.03 -15.82 4.52
CA GLU A 31 26.94 -14.71 4.27
C GLU A 31 26.49 -13.89 3.05
N LYS A 32 26.62 -12.57 3.13
CA LYS A 32 26.38 -11.68 2.01
C LYS A 32 27.32 -10.48 2.08
N ARG A 33 28.18 -10.34 1.06
CA ARG A 33 29.15 -9.23 0.94
C ARG A 33 30.06 -9.12 2.18
N GLY A 34 30.64 -10.23 2.63
CA GLY A 34 31.55 -10.24 3.79
C GLY A 34 30.86 -10.09 5.15
N ARG A 35 29.52 -10.14 5.20
CA ARG A 35 28.74 -10.02 6.45
C ARG A 35 27.87 -11.24 6.66
N TRP A 36 27.90 -11.78 7.87
CA TRP A 36 27.06 -12.90 8.29
C TRP A 36 25.70 -12.41 8.78
N TYR A 37 24.65 -13.12 8.39
CA TYR A 37 23.27 -12.84 8.74
C TYR A 37 22.60 -14.11 9.26
N LEU A 38 21.92 -13.99 10.40
CA LEU A 38 21.03 -15.02 10.91
C LEU A 38 19.58 -14.67 10.55
N ALA A 39 18.99 -15.44 9.63
CA ALA A 39 17.56 -15.40 9.36
C ALA A 39 16.83 -16.34 10.31
N LEU A 40 16.14 -15.76 11.29
CA LEU A 40 15.28 -16.48 12.23
C LEU A 40 13.82 -16.29 11.80
N SER A 41 13.16 -17.39 11.42
CA SER A 41 11.71 -17.39 11.25
C SER A 41 11.05 -17.42 12.62
N VAL A 42 10.02 -16.60 12.81
CA VAL A 42 9.24 -16.57 14.06
C VAL A 42 7.76 -16.56 13.73
N THR A 43 6.99 -17.29 14.53
CA THR A 43 5.53 -17.27 14.50
C THR A 43 5.07 -16.49 15.72
N LEU A 44 4.47 -15.34 15.48
CA LEU A 44 3.80 -14.56 16.50
C LEU A 44 2.40 -15.15 16.67
N SER A 45 2.01 -15.61 17.86
CA SER A 45 0.59 -15.83 18.12
C SER A 45 -0.07 -14.46 18.09
N ALA A 46 -0.72 -14.15 16.98
CA ALA A 46 -1.60 -13.00 16.91
C ALA A 46 -2.84 -13.35 17.75
N GLU A 47 -2.69 -13.32 19.07
CA GLU A 47 -3.72 -12.65 19.84
C GLU A 47 -3.76 -11.26 19.22
N GLU A 48 -4.68 -11.05 18.29
CA GLU A 48 -4.98 -9.74 17.74
C GLU A 48 -5.00 -8.85 18.95
N LYS A 49 -4.00 -7.96 19.12
CA LYS A 49 -3.91 -7.08 20.30
C LYS A 49 -5.31 -6.52 20.45
N ALA A 50 -6.07 -7.03 21.42
CA ALA A 50 -7.53 -6.91 21.41
C ALA A 50 -7.82 -5.47 21.10
N ALA A 51 -8.47 -5.21 19.95
CA ALA A 51 -8.47 -3.91 19.30
C ALA A 51 -8.58 -2.84 20.38
N LYS A 52 -7.45 -2.16 20.70
CA LYS A 52 -7.36 -1.36 21.95
C LYS A 52 -8.62 -0.49 21.98
N SER A 53 -9.50 -0.76 22.94
CA SER A 53 -10.94 -0.47 22.89
C SER A 53 -11.26 1.02 23.10
N ALA A 54 -10.62 1.90 22.35
CA ALA A 54 -10.80 3.34 22.43
C ALA A 54 -10.39 4.08 21.13
N ARG A 55 -10.28 3.39 19.99
CA ARG A 55 -9.84 3.99 18.72
C ARG A 55 -10.95 3.93 17.67
N ASP A 56 -11.82 4.92 17.69
CA ASP A 56 -12.93 5.04 16.74
C ASP A 56 -12.55 5.76 15.45
N LYS A 57 -11.34 6.34 15.38
CA LYS A 57 -10.89 7.06 14.18
C LYS A 57 -10.67 6.07 13.04
N ILE A 58 -11.34 6.33 11.92
CA ILE A 58 -11.26 5.53 10.69
C ILE A 58 -10.40 6.27 9.68
N ALA A 59 -9.48 5.55 9.04
CA ALA A 59 -8.73 6.04 7.89
C ALA A 59 -9.21 5.36 6.61
N GLY A 60 -9.37 6.11 5.53
CA GLY A 60 -9.61 5.58 4.19
C GLY A 60 -8.37 5.75 3.32
N ILE A 61 -8.09 4.76 2.48
CA ILE A 61 -6.93 4.76 1.59
C ILE A 61 -7.40 4.61 0.14
N ASP A 62 -7.13 5.62 -0.68
CA ASP A 62 -7.23 5.57 -2.13
C ASP A 62 -5.86 5.19 -2.72
N MET A 63 -5.85 4.31 -3.73
CA MET A 63 -4.61 3.85 -4.38
C MET A 63 -4.65 4.12 -5.86
N GLY A 64 -3.57 4.66 -6.40
CA GLY A 64 -3.49 5.04 -7.80
C GLY A 64 -2.08 5.00 -8.38
N LEU A 65 -1.95 5.46 -9.63
CA LEU A 65 -0.66 5.49 -10.33
C LEU A 65 0.00 6.86 -10.34
N ARG A 66 -0.78 7.92 -10.05
CA ARG A 66 -0.24 9.27 -9.82
C ARG A 66 0.26 9.39 -8.39
N TYR A 67 -0.58 9.03 -7.44
CA TYR A 67 -0.23 8.82 -6.05
C TYR A 67 -0.42 7.32 -5.78
N LEU A 68 0.63 6.66 -5.30
CA LEU A 68 0.58 5.23 -4.96
C LEU A 68 -0.45 4.98 -3.85
N ALA A 69 -0.50 5.90 -2.88
CA ALA A 69 -1.56 5.94 -1.88
C ALA A 69 -1.90 7.38 -1.52
N VAL A 70 -3.15 7.62 -1.18
CA VAL A 70 -3.64 8.81 -0.48
C VAL A 70 -4.43 8.31 0.72
N VAL A 71 -4.02 8.71 1.92
CA VAL A 71 -4.67 8.32 3.17
C VAL A 71 -5.42 9.53 3.71
N ASN A 72 -6.68 9.38 4.08
CA ASN A 72 -7.43 10.39 4.80
C ASN A 72 -7.93 9.82 6.14
N ALA A 73 -7.74 10.55 7.23
CA ALA A 73 -8.26 10.18 8.54
C ALA A 73 -8.77 11.42 9.29
N GLY A 74 -10.09 11.58 9.36
CA GLY A 74 -10.71 12.73 10.03
C GLY A 74 -10.32 14.08 9.43
N GLY A 75 -10.22 14.17 8.10
CA GLY A 75 -9.88 15.40 7.38
C GLY A 75 -8.38 15.61 7.12
N GLU A 76 -7.49 15.02 7.92
CA GLU A 76 -6.05 15.02 7.65
C GLU A 76 -5.72 14.08 6.49
N THR A 77 -4.88 14.52 5.56
CA THR A 77 -4.52 13.74 4.36
C THR A 77 -3.01 13.55 4.23
N LEU A 78 -2.57 12.33 3.93
CA LEU A 78 -1.19 11.99 3.58
C LEU A 78 -1.10 11.48 2.13
N PHE A 79 -0.18 12.03 1.35
CA PHE A 79 0.04 11.66 -0.04
C PHE A 79 1.36 10.90 -0.23
N PHE A 80 1.32 9.85 -1.06
CA PHE A 80 2.52 9.14 -1.51
C PHE A 80 2.66 9.28 -3.03
N PRO A 81 3.48 10.24 -3.52
CA PRO A 81 3.67 10.46 -4.95
C PRO A 81 4.22 9.22 -5.67
N GLY A 82 3.71 8.96 -6.87
CA GLY A 82 4.11 7.83 -7.72
C GLY A 82 5.14 8.18 -8.78
N ASP A 83 5.69 9.40 -8.80
CA ASP A 83 6.55 9.87 -9.90
C ASP A 83 7.87 9.11 -10.01
N GLN A 84 8.48 8.76 -8.87
CA GLN A 84 9.68 7.92 -8.86
C GLN A 84 9.36 6.52 -9.41
N ALA A 85 8.25 5.92 -8.99
CA ALA A 85 7.81 4.64 -9.51
C ALA A 85 7.54 4.70 -11.02
N ALA A 86 6.86 5.75 -11.48
CA ALA A 86 6.62 5.97 -12.91
C ALA A 86 7.95 6.14 -13.67
N SER A 87 8.92 6.87 -13.13
CA SER A 87 10.24 7.07 -13.73
C SER A 87 11.02 5.76 -13.86
N VAL A 88 11.10 4.97 -12.78
CA VAL A 88 11.77 3.65 -12.79
C VAL A 88 11.11 2.73 -13.81
N ARG A 89 9.78 2.66 -13.82
CA ARG A 89 9.02 1.82 -14.76
C ARG A 89 9.23 2.25 -16.21
N ARG A 90 9.24 3.55 -16.51
CA ARG A 90 9.57 4.08 -17.85
C ARG A 90 10.98 3.67 -18.28
N ARG A 91 11.97 3.81 -17.39
CA ARG A 91 13.36 3.42 -17.66
C ARG A 91 13.47 1.95 -18.02
N TYR A 92 12.88 1.06 -17.23
CA TYR A 92 12.93 -0.38 -17.48
C TYR A 92 12.14 -0.79 -18.73
N HIS A 93 11.01 -0.15 -19.01
CA HIS A 93 10.26 -0.38 -20.26
C HIS A 93 11.06 0.06 -21.50
N ALA A 94 11.67 1.25 -21.48
CA ALA A 94 12.52 1.72 -22.57
C ALA A 94 13.74 0.81 -22.78
N LEU A 95 14.36 0.36 -21.69
CA LEU A 95 15.49 -0.55 -21.73
C LEU A 95 15.11 -1.92 -22.34
N ARG A 96 13.97 -2.49 -21.94
CA ARG A 96 13.43 -3.73 -22.55
C ARG A 96 13.13 -3.55 -24.03
N ARG A 97 12.52 -2.44 -24.44
CA ARG A 97 12.26 -2.15 -25.86
C ARG A 97 13.54 -2.05 -26.67
N ARG A 98 14.55 -1.33 -26.16
CA ARG A 98 15.85 -1.19 -26.83
C ARG A 98 16.54 -2.55 -27.01
N MET A 99 16.59 -3.35 -25.96
CA MET A 99 17.19 -4.70 -26.05
C MET A 99 16.38 -5.65 -26.93
N GLY A 100 15.06 -5.53 -26.93
CA GLY A 100 14.19 -6.31 -27.81
C GLY A 100 14.44 -6.01 -29.29
N LYS A 101 14.56 -4.73 -29.65
CA LYS A 101 14.95 -4.31 -31.02
C LYS A 101 16.33 -4.82 -31.41
N ALA A 102 17.28 -4.79 -30.48
CA ALA A 102 18.63 -5.31 -30.69
C ALA A 102 18.73 -6.86 -30.63
N LYS A 103 17.60 -7.58 -30.48
CA LYS A 103 17.54 -9.04 -30.27
C LYS A 103 18.45 -9.55 -29.14
N ALA A 104 18.78 -8.70 -28.18
CA ALA A 104 19.68 -8.98 -27.07
C ALA A 104 18.95 -9.71 -25.92
N ILE A 105 18.44 -10.91 -26.20
CA ILE A 105 17.61 -11.69 -25.25
C ILE A 105 18.36 -12.00 -23.95
N LYS A 106 19.67 -12.28 -24.03
CA LYS A 106 20.52 -12.49 -22.84
C LYS A 106 20.52 -11.27 -21.92
N ALA A 107 20.60 -10.05 -22.47
CA ALA A 107 20.57 -8.82 -21.70
C ALA A 107 19.21 -8.62 -21.00
N ILE A 108 18.10 -8.94 -21.67
CA ILE A 108 16.76 -8.92 -21.08
C ILE A 108 16.67 -9.90 -19.90
N ARG A 109 17.16 -11.14 -20.07
CA ARG A 109 17.19 -12.15 -19.00
C ARG A 109 18.05 -11.71 -17.81
N GLN A 110 19.19 -11.05 -18.06
CA GLN A 110 20.07 -10.53 -17.00
C GLN A 110 19.46 -9.37 -16.20
N MET A 111 18.49 -8.63 -16.77
CA MET A 111 17.72 -7.64 -15.99
C MET A 111 16.90 -8.28 -14.87
N LYS A 112 16.57 -9.57 -15.01
CA LYS A 112 15.81 -10.37 -14.04
C LYS A 112 14.58 -9.61 -13.55
N ASP A 113 14.39 -9.59 -12.25
CA ASP A 113 13.27 -9.03 -11.51
C ASP A 113 13.62 -7.70 -10.83
N LYS A 114 14.67 -6.99 -11.28
CA LYS A 114 15.18 -5.77 -10.61
C LYS A 114 14.08 -4.71 -10.40
N GLU A 115 13.27 -4.45 -11.43
CA GLU A 115 12.12 -3.54 -11.35
C GLU A 115 11.08 -4.03 -10.33
N ALA A 116 10.73 -5.31 -10.38
CA ALA A 116 9.74 -5.91 -9.48
C ALA A 116 10.19 -5.88 -8.01
N ARG A 117 11.48 -6.14 -7.75
CA ARG A 117 12.09 -6.02 -6.42
C ARG A 117 12.10 -4.60 -5.92
N TRP A 118 12.43 -3.63 -6.77
CA TRP A 118 12.38 -2.22 -6.42
C TRP A 118 10.95 -1.80 -6.06
N MET A 119 9.94 -2.18 -6.87
CA MET A 119 8.54 -1.90 -6.57
C MET A 119 8.08 -2.59 -5.27
N LYS A 120 8.52 -3.83 -5.01
CA LYS A 120 8.20 -4.55 -3.77
C LYS A 120 8.80 -3.83 -2.55
N ASP A 121 10.02 -3.31 -2.66
CA ASP A 121 10.65 -2.50 -1.62
C ASP A 121 9.86 -1.21 -1.34
N GLN A 122 9.42 -0.50 -2.39
CA GLN A 122 8.54 0.67 -2.23
C GLN A 122 7.22 0.32 -1.53
N ASP A 123 6.56 -0.77 -1.96
CA ASP A 123 5.33 -1.23 -1.32
C ASP A 123 5.56 -1.49 0.18
N HIS A 124 6.68 -2.11 0.57
CA HIS A 124 7.01 -2.32 1.98
C HIS A 124 7.27 -1.00 2.72
N LYS A 125 8.01 -0.06 2.14
CA LYS A 125 8.30 1.22 2.80
C LYS A 125 7.04 2.05 3.00
N ILE A 126 6.26 2.21 1.94
CA ILE A 126 5.03 3.00 1.97
C ILE A 126 3.99 2.38 2.89
N SER A 127 3.75 1.06 2.81
CA SER A 127 2.78 0.41 3.71
C SER A 127 3.16 0.51 5.18
N ARG A 128 4.47 0.53 5.49
CA ARG A 128 4.92 0.77 6.88
C ARG A 128 4.65 2.22 7.30
N ALA A 129 5.00 3.18 6.45
CA ALA A 129 4.76 4.59 6.71
C ALA A 129 3.26 4.92 6.91
N ILE A 130 2.38 4.31 6.11
CA ILE A 130 0.91 4.42 6.27
C ILE A 130 0.48 3.93 7.64
N VAL A 131 0.90 2.72 8.03
CA VAL A 131 0.48 2.13 9.32
C VAL A 131 1.01 2.95 10.49
N ASP A 132 2.24 3.43 10.43
CA ASP A 132 2.83 4.28 11.48
C ASP A 132 2.10 5.62 11.58
N TRP A 133 1.77 6.24 10.45
CA TRP A 133 1.01 7.48 10.40
C TRP A 133 -0.40 7.33 10.99
N CYS A 134 -1.08 6.22 10.66
CA CYS A 134 -2.39 5.87 11.22
C CYS A 134 -2.30 5.63 12.73
N LEU A 135 -1.28 4.88 13.17
CA LEU A 135 -1.07 4.57 14.59
C LEU A 135 -0.84 5.83 15.42
N ALA A 136 -0.01 6.76 14.92
CA ALA A 136 0.26 8.04 15.56
C ALA A 136 -0.98 8.94 15.71
N ARG A 137 -2.02 8.69 14.91
CA ARG A 137 -3.29 9.44 14.92
C ARG A 137 -4.42 8.73 15.66
N GLY A 138 -4.11 7.61 16.34
CA GLY A 138 -5.12 6.83 17.05
C GLY A 138 -6.14 6.17 16.12
N VAL A 139 -5.79 5.90 14.86
CA VAL A 139 -6.66 5.17 13.94
C VAL A 139 -6.83 3.73 14.42
N GLY A 140 -8.08 3.28 14.53
CA GLY A 140 -8.43 1.89 14.90
C GLY A 140 -8.88 1.04 13.72
N ILE A 141 -9.32 1.67 12.63
CA ILE A 141 -9.81 0.99 11.41
C ILE A 141 -9.20 1.64 10.17
N ILE A 142 -8.64 0.82 9.28
CA ILE A 142 -8.23 1.23 7.93
C ILE A 142 -9.19 0.61 6.92
N ARG A 143 -9.78 1.45 6.07
CA ARG A 143 -10.62 1.07 4.94
C ARG A 143 -9.85 1.19 3.63
N MET A 144 -9.93 0.16 2.81
CA MET A 144 -9.36 0.13 1.45
C MET A 144 -10.41 -0.38 0.47
N GLU A 145 -10.43 0.15 -0.74
CA GLU A 145 -11.32 -0.39 -1.78
C GLU A 145 -10.96 -1.83 -2.17
N LYS A 146 -11.97 -2.66 -2.47
CA LYS A 146 -11.74 -3.98 -3.08
C LYS A 146 -11.45 -3.81 -4.56
N LEU A 147 -10.16 -3.72 -4.92
CA LEU A 147 -9.70 -3.38 -6.27
C LEU A 147 -9.72 -4.56 -7.26
N GLU A 148 -10.72 -5.42 -7.19
CA GLU A 148 -10.88 -6.52 -8.13
C GLU A 148 -11.23 -6.01 -9.54
N GLY A 149 -10.68 -6.67 -10.57
CA GLY A 149 -11.01 -6.35 -11.97
C GLY A 149 -10.51 -5.00 -12.50
N ILE A 150 -9.80 -4.17 -11.72
CA ILE A 150 -9.32 -2.85 -12.19
C ILE A 150 -8.40 -2.93 -13.42
N ARG A 151 -7.73 -4.08 -13.61
CA ARG A 151 -6.87 -4.35 -14.77
C ARG A 151 -7.65 -4.54 -16.08
N ARG A 152 -8.98 -4.67 -16.04
CA ARG A 152 -9.84 -4.76 -17.24
C ARG A 152 -10.21 -3.39 -17.81
N ARG A 153 -9.90 -2.28 -17.13
CA ARG A 153 -10.18 -0.92 -17.63
C ARG A 153 -9.25 -0.57 -18.80
N LYS A 154 -9.82 0.05 -19.84
CA LYS A 154 -9.11 0.45 -21.07
C LYS A 154 -7.80 1.17 -20.73
N THR A 155 -6.68 0.59 -21.18
CA THR A 155 -5.37 1.24 -21.18
C THR A 155 -5.41 2.48 -22.06
N ARG A 156 -4.81 3.58 -21.60
CA ARG A 156 -4.63 4.78 -22.44
C ARG A 156 -3.74 4.41 -23.64
N LYS A 157 -3.96 5.07 -24.80
CA LYS A 157 -3.14 4.89 -26.02
C LYS A 157 -1.62 5.10 -25.78
N ARG A 158 -1.23 5.85 -24.75
CA ARG A 158 0.17 6.07 -24.32
C ARG A 158 0.37 5.69 -22.85
N ASP A 159 1.33 4.79 -22.59
CA ASP A 159 1.75 4.42 -21.22
C ASP A 159 2.93 5.29 -20.77
N PHE A 160 2.66 6.22 -19.84
CA PHE A 160 3.67 7.08 -19.22
C PHE A 160 4.41 6.41 -18.05
N GLY A 161 4.55 5.07 -18.07
CA GLY A 161 4.97 4.25 -16.92
C GLY A 161 3.88 4.16 -15.85
N ARG A 162 2.64 4.41 -16.25
CA ARG A 162 1.42 4.43 -15.44
C ARG A 162 0.40 3.44 -16.01
N SER A 163 0.87 2.25 -16.41
CA SER A 163 0.02 1.11 -16.75
C SER A 163 -0.47 0.39 -15.50
N LEU A 164 -1.76 0.03 -15.46
CA LEU A 164 -2.33 -0.74 -14.34
C LEU A 164 -1.75 -2.16 -14.25
N HIS A 165 -1.20 -2.69 -15.35
CA HIS A 165 -0.64 -4.05 -15.39
C HIS A 165 0.73 -4.18 -14.75
N SER A 166 1.41 -3.06 -14.50
CA SER A 166 2.82 -3.06 -14.12
C SER A 166 3.03 -2.75 -12.62
N TRP A 167 1.94 -2.62 -11.85
CA TRP A 167 1.97 -2.57 -10.39
C TRP A 167 0.92 -3.50 -9.78
N SER A 168 1.22 -4.06 -8.61
CA SER A 168 0.33 -4.98 -7.91
C SER A 168 -0.32 -4.26 -6.73
N PHE A 169 -1.47 -3.62 -6.99
CA PHE A 169 -2.31 -3.03 -5.95
C PHE A 169 -2.64 -4.06 -4.86
N TYR A 170 -3.02 -5.27 -5.26
CA TYR A 170 -3.28 -6.37 -4.34
C TYR A 170 -2.11 -6.63 -3.38
N ARG A 171 -0.87 -6.75 -3.88
CA ARG A 171 0.31 -6.95 -3.02
C ARG A 171 0.47 -5.81 -2.03
N PHE A 172 0.29 -4.57 -2.49
CA PHE A 172 0.43 -3.40 -1.65
C PHE A 172 -0.65 -3.33 -0.56
N GLN A 173 -1.89 -3.66 -0.91
CA GLN A 173 -3.00 -3.81 0.04
C GLN A 173 -2.72 -4.89 1.09
N GLN A 174 -2.22 -6.06 0.68
CA GLN A 174 -1.81 -7.12 1.61
C GLN A 174 -0.72 -6.64 2.56
N PHE A 175 0.24 -5.85 2.06
CA PHE A 175 1.29 -5.28 2.89
C PHE A 175 0.80 -4.28 3.94
N ILE A 176 -0.18 -3.45 3.57
CA ILE A 176 -0.86 -2.56 4.53
C ILE A 176 -1.61 -3.44 5.54
N ALA A 177 -2.40 -4.39 5.06
CA ALA A 177 -3.30 -5.17 5.90
C ALA A 177 -2.57 -5.98 6.97
N TYR A 178 -1.52 -6.73 6.59
CA TYR A 178 -0.78 -7.51 7.60
C TYR A 178 -0.07 -6.61 8.61
N LYS A 179 0.47 -5.46 8.18
CA LYS A 179 1.16 -4.52 9.09
C LYS A 179 0.20 -3.82 10.04
N ALA A 180 -0.99 -3.49 9.56
CA ALA A 180 -2.07 -2.92 10.38
C ALA A 180 -2.48 -3.91 11.47
N ARG A 181 -2.71 -5.19 11.13
CA ARG A 181 -3.02 -6.26 12.09
C ARG A 181 -1.92 -6.45 13.14
N LEU A 182 -0.65 -6.40 12.75
CA LEU A 182 0.49 -6.50 13.68
C LEU A 182 0.50 -5.39 14.76
N VAL A 183 -0.18 -4.27 14.52
CA VAL A 183 -0.28 -3.16 15.50
C VAL A 183 -1.71 -3.00 16.06
N GLY A 184 -2.60 -3.95 15.80
CA GLY A 184 -3.98 -3.95 16.31
C GLY A 184 -4.95 -3.01 15.58
N ILE A 185 -4.63 -2.59 14.35
CA ILE A 185 -5.54 -1.81 13.51
C ILE A 185 -6.36 -2.77 12.65
N ARG A 186 -7.69 -2.68 12.74
CA ARG A 186 -8.62 -3.47 11.92
C ARG A 186 -8.59 -3.00 10.47
N VAL A 187 -8.86 -3.92 9.55
CA VAL A 187 -8.85 -3.64 8.11
C VAL A 187 -10.19 -4.06 7.54
N GLU A 188 -10.86 -3.12 6.88
CA GLU A 188 -12.15 -3.30 6.23
C GLU A 188 -12.03 -3.02 4.73
N TRP A 189 -12.82 -3.75 3.94
CA TRP A 189 -12.88 -3.56 2.49
C TRP A 189 -14.12 -2.77 2.13
N VAL A 190 -13.99 -1.86 1.17
CA VAL A 190 -15.07 -0.97 0.70
C VAL A 190 -15.35 -1.24 -0.77
N ASN A 191 -16.63 -1.16 -1.17
CA ASN A 191 -16.99 -1.22 -2.57
C ASN A 191 -16.42 -0.01 -3.34
N PRO A 192 -15.64 -0.18 -4.43
CA PRO A 192 -15.03 0.92 -5.16
C PRO A 192 -16.01 1.78 -5.98
N LYS A 193 -17.30 1.43 -6.04
CA LYS A 193 -18.28 2.12 -6.88
C LYS A 193 -18.47 3.56 -6.42
N ASP A 194 -18.32 4.54 -7.32
CA ASP A 194 -18.69 5.96 -7.12
C ASP A 194 -17.99 6.75 -6.00
N THR A 195 -17.00 6.15 -5.35
CA THR A 195 -16.14 6.77 -4.31
C THR A 195 -15.40 8.03 -4.80
N SER A 196 -15.04 8.08 -6.08
CA SER A 196 -14.29 9.20 -6.65
C SER A 196 -15.16 10.33 -7.22
N ARG A 197 -16.48 10.17 -7.24
CA ARG A 197 -17.45 11.08 -7.89
C ARG A 197 -18.48 11.64 -6.92
N THR A 198 -18.63 11.03 -5.75
CA THR A 198 -19.57 11.44 -4.72
C THR A 198 -19.00 12.57 -3.87
N CYS A 199 -19.80 13.59 -3.60
CA CYS A 199 -19.41 14.67 -2.71
C CYS A 199 -19.47 14.21 -1.24
N PRO A 200 -18.38 14.30 -0.46
CA PRO A 200 -18.38 13.91 0.97
C PRO A 200 -19.24 14.84 1.83
N ARG A 201 -19.55 16.05 1.34
CA ARG A 201 -20.32 17.06 2.08
C ARG A 201 -21.83 16.94 1.90
N CYS A 202 -22.29 16.60 0.69
CA CYS A 202 -23.72 16.63 0.36
C CYS A 202 -24.25 15.38 -0.36
N GLY A 203 -23.43 14.35 -0.54
CA GLY A 203 -23.81 13.08 -1.17
C GLY A 203 -24.08 13.14 -2.68
N HIS A 204 -24.05 14.32 -3.31
CA HIS A 204 -24.29 14.41 -4.75
C HIS A 204 -23.19 13.68 -5.55
N CYS A 205 -23.59 12.64 -6.29
CA CYS A 205 -22.72 11.87 -7.17
C CYS A 205 -22.93 12.29 -8.62
N ALA A 206 -21.87 12.80 -9.25
CA ALA A 206 -21.86 13.21 -10.65
C ALA A 206 -20.46 13.05 -11.24
N SER A 207 -20.37 12.70 -12.52
CA SER A 207 -19.07 12.50 -13.19
C SER A 207 -18.26 13.79 -13.31
N GLU A 208 -18.98 14.89 -13.49
CA GLU A 208 -18.53 16.27 -13.61
C GLU A 208 -17.96 16.82 -12.31
N ASN A 209 -18.19 16.14 -11.18
CA ASN A 209 -17.58 16.51 -9.92
C ASN A 209 -16.06 16.37 -9.94
N ARG A 210 -15.51 15.48 -10.80
CA ARG A 210 -14.08 15.22 -10.88
C ARG A 210 -13.51 15.64 -12.24
N SER A 211 -12.49 16.50 -12.21
CA SER A 211 -11.68 16.86 -13.38
C SER A 211 -10.20 16.65 -13.06
N GLY A 212 -9.67 15.49 -13.48
CA GLY A 212 -8.29 15.08 -13.20
C GLY A 212 -8.01 14.97 -11.69
N ILE A 213 -7.18 15.89 -11.18
CA ILE A 213 -6.80 15.99 -9.76
C ILE A 213 -7.72 16.92 -8.96
N ARG A 214 -8.60 17.67 -9.63
CA ARG A 214 -9.51 18.62 -8.99
C ARG A 214 -10.87 17.97 -8.78
N PHE A 215 -11.45 18.20 -7.61
CA PHE A 215 -12.84 17.90 -7.30
C PHE A 215 -13.59 19.20 -7.08
N ARG A 216 -14.76 19.35 -7.71
CA ARG A 216 -15.71 20.43 -7.44
C ARG A 216 -17.14 19.90 -7.53
N CYS A 217 -17.83 19.81 -6.39
CA CYS A 217 -19.22 19.40 -6.36
C CYS A 217 -20.08 20.38 -7.16
N ARG A 218 -20.86 19.88 -8.12
CA ARG A 218 -21.78 20.69 -8.94
C ARG A 218 -23.02 21.17 -8.19
N LYS A 219 -23.38 20.50 -7.07
CA LYS A 219 -24.53 20.86 -6.23
C LYS A 219 -24.20 21.86 -5.13
N CYS A 220 -23.20 21.58 -4.28
CA CYS A 220 -22.89 22.40 -3.10
C CYS A 220 -21.60 23.23 -3.22
N GLY A 221 -20.90 23.16 -4.36
CA GLY A 221 -19.68 23.93 -4.60
C GLY A 221 -18.42 23.50 -3.86
N PHE A 222 -18.48 22.45 -3.00
CA PHE A 222 -17.32 21.90 -2.29
C PHE A 222 -16.15 21.60 -3.23
N ARG A 223 -14.93 21.98 -2.84
CA ARG A 223 -13.70 21.82 -3.64
C ARG A 223 -12.65 21.06 -2.85
N GLY A 224 -11.84 20.28 -3.55
CA GLY A 224 -10.72 19.57 -2.94
C GLY A 224 -9.85 18.86 -3.96
N HIS A 225 -8.80 18.19 -3.48
CA HIS A 225 -8.02 17.28 -4.29
C HIS A 225 -8.80 15.97 -4.50
N ALA A 226 -8.97 15.53 -5.74
CA ALA A 226 -9.85 14.41 -6.08
C ALA A 226 -9.45 13.10 -5.38
N ASP A 227 -8.16 12.77 -5.32
CA ASP A 227 -7.71 11.54 -4.64
C ASP A 227 -7.83 11.63 -3.10
N ALA A 228 -7.82 12.85 -2.53
CA ALA A 228 -8.10 13.04 -1.09
C ALA A 228 -9.60 12.86 -0.80
N VAL A 229 -10.45 13.36 -1.69
CA VAL A 229 -11.90 13.14 -1.64
C VAL A 229 -12.23 11.66 -1.77
N SER A 230 -11.58 10.94 -2.69
CA SER A 230 -11.72 9.47 -2.79
C SER A 230 -11.36 8.79 -1.46
N ALA A 231 -10.18 9.11 -0.89
CA ALA A 231 -9.74 8.53 0.38
C ALA A 231 -10.72 8.84 1.53
N TRP A 232 -11.29 10.05 1.54
CA TRP A 232 -12.30 10.45 2.52
C TRP A 232 -13.63 9.69 2.35
N ASN A 233 -14.08 9.52 1.11
CA ASN A 233 -15.27 8.71 0.81
C ASN A 233 -15.06 7.23 1.18
N VAL A 234 -13.85 6.70 0.98
CA VAL A 234 -13.47 5.35 1.42
C VAL A 234 -13.50 5.25 2.95
N SER A 235 -13.07 6.28 3.70
CA SER A 235 -13.12 6.24 5.16
C SER A 235 -14.55 6.15 5.69
N PHE A 236 -15.53 6.73 4.98
CA PHE A 236 -16.95 6.62 5.33
C PHE A 236 -17.64 5.37 4.76
N ALA A 237 -16.96 4.58 3.92
CA ALA A 237 -17.57 3.46 3.19
C ALA A 237 -18.88 3.86 2.49
N ILE A 238 -18.91 5.00 1.79
CA ILE A 238 -20.14 5.57 1.21
C ILE A 238 -20.86 4.63 0.22
N SER A 239 -20.16 3.61 -0.25
CA SER A 239 -20.65 2.62 -1.22
C SER A 239 -20.92 1.26 -0.56
N GLY A 240 -20.90 1.21 0.76
CA GLY A 240 -20.99 -0.01 1.56
C GLY A 240 -19.64 -0.70 1.78
N LEU A 241 -19.59 -1.48 2.86
CA LEU A 241 -18.52 -2.45 3.07
C LEU A 241 -18.65 -3.57 2.04
N ALA A 242 -17.53 -4.02 1.49
CA ALA A 242 -17.49 -5.20 0.65
C ALA A 242 -17.45 -6.45 1.55
N GLU A 243 -18.12 -7.52 1.12
CA GLU A 243 -18.05 -8.80 1.80
C GLU A 243 -16.60 -9.28 1.91
N ALA A 244 -16.26 -9.82 3.09
CA ALA A 244 -15.02 -10.52 3.32
C ALA A 244 -14.97 -11.73 2.37
N ALA A 245 -13.91 -11.83 1.58
CA ALA A 245 -13.61 -13.03 0.81
C ALA A 245 -13.04 -14.11 1.71
#